data_AF-A0A532DZD4-F1
#
_entry.id   AF-A0A532DZD4-F1
#
_cell.length_a   1.000
_cell.length_b   1.000
_cell.length_c   1.000
_cell.angle_alpha   90.00
_cell.angle_beta   90.00
_cell.angle_gamma   90.00
#
_symmetry.space_group_name_H-M   'P 1'
#
loop_
_entity.id
_entity.type
_entity.pdbx_description
1 polymer ?
#
loop_
_entity_poly.entity_id
_entity_poly.type
_entity_poly.pdbx_seq_one_letter_code
_entity_poly.pdbx_strand_id
1 'polypeptide(L)'
;MIKKRGRPKVADTGALLVPSSALLDNHIEELLEAIEEIQGLTALLKPLPTTSAKREEYEGRLYAALTHLEHHAKPAIKEWDRVVDRMTED
;
A
#
# COMPACT_ATOMS: atom_id res chain seq x y z
N MET A 1 -8.55 -8.32 -53.58
CA MET A 1 -9.57 -8.83 -52.65
C MET A 1 -8.90 -9.15 -51.32
N ILE A 2 -8.93 -8.22 -50.35
CA ILE A 2 -8.23 -8.37 -49.05
C ILE A 2 -9.28 -8.72 -47.99
N LYS A 3 -9.25 -9.96 -47.48
CA LYS A 3 -10.10 -10.40 -46.37
C LYS A 3 -9.59 -9.75 -45.08
N LYS A 4 -10.25 -8.69 -44.61
CA LYS A 4 -10.06 -8.16 -43.25
C LYS A 4 -10.52 -9.24 -42.27
N ARG A 5 -9.57 -9.88 -41.59
CA ARG A 5 -9.85 -10.74 -40.43
C ARG A 5 -10.49 -9.86 -39.36
N GLY A 6 -11.74 -10.15 -39.00
CA GLY A 6 -12.45 -9.48 -37.91
C GLY A 6 -11.64 -9.60 -36.63
N ARG A 7 -11.45 -8.48 -35.93
CA ARG A 7 -10.96 -8.50 -34.54
C ARG A 7 -11.95 -9.32 -33.71
N PRO A 8 -11.49 -10.22 -32.83
CA PRO A 8 -12.39 -10.84 -31.87
C PRO A 8 -12.95 -9.74 -30.98
N LYS A 9 -14.27 -9.66 -30.90
CA LYS A 9 -15.00 -8.82 -29.96
C LYS A 9 -14.70 -9.37 -28.57
N VAL A 10 -13.91 -8.64 -27.78
CA VAL A 10 -13.68 -8.99 -26.37
C VAL A 10 -15.05 -9.02 -25.71
N ALA A 11 -15.40 -10.16 -25.12
CA ALA A 11 -16.66 -10.29 -24.41
C ALA A 11 -16.62 -9.35 -23.22
N ASP A 12 -17.59 -8.45 -23.16
CA ASP A 12 -17.91 -7.61 -22.02
C ASP A 12 -18.45 -8.51 -20.90
N THR A 13 -17.55 -9.29 -20.29
CA THR A 13 -17.81 -9.88 -18.99
C THR A 13 -17.66 -8.73 -18.02
N GLY A 14 -18.75 -8.34 -17.36
CA GLY A 14 -18.80 -7.39 -16.25
C GLY A 14 -18.01 -7.84 -15.03
N ALA A 15 -16.73 -8.16 -15.24
CA ALA A 15 -15.73 -8.32 -14.21
C ALA A 15 -15.52 -6.92 -13.63
N LEU A 16 -15.84 -6.78 -12.35
CA LEU A 16 -15.36 -5.65 -11.57
C LEU A 16 -13.84 -5.64 -11.71
N LEU A 17 -13.31 -4.70 -12.50
CA LEU A 17 -11.87 -4.48 -12.58
C LEU A 17 -11.45 -4.02 -11.19
N VAL A 18 -10.79 -4.91 -10.45
CA VAL A 18 -10.20 -4.57 -9.16
C VAL A 18 -8.85 -3.94 -9.46
N PRO A 19 -8.62 -2.67 -9.09
CA PRO A 19 -7.33 -2.01 -9.26
C PRO A 19 -6.33 -2.64 -8.28
N SER A 20 -5.70 -3.73 -8.72
CA SER A 20 -4.70 -4.46 -7.95
C SER A 20 -3.53 -4.84 -8.86
N SER A 21 -2.34 -4.77 -8.29
CA SER A 21 -1.10 -5.32 -8.85
C SER A 21 -0.30 -5.89 -7.70
N ALA A 22 0.53 -6.91 -7.96
CA ALA A 22 1.35 -7.51 -6.91
C ALA A 22 2.25 -6.48 -6.18
N LEU A 23 2.67 -5.42 -6.88
CA LEU A 23 3.45 -4.34 -6.29
C LEU A 23 2.60 -3.44 -5.38
N LEU A 24 1.38 -3.10 -5.81
CA LEU A 24 0.43 -2.34 -5.01
C LEU A 24 0.02 -3.13 -3.76
N ASP A 25 -0.31 -4.40 -3.92
CA ASP A 25 -0.71 -5.28 -2.83
C ASP A 25 0.41 -5.37 -1.78
N ASN A 26 1.67 -5.58 -2.21
CA ASN A 26 2.81 -5.58 -1.31
C ASN A 26 2.95 -4.24 -0.57
N HIS A 27 2.81 -3.11 -1.24
CA HIS A 27 2.90 -1.82 -0.54
C HIS A 27 1.75 -1.62 0.46
N ILE A 28 0.55 -2.11 0.17
CA ILE A 28 -0.58 -2.07 1.10
C ILE A 28 -0.33 -2.95 2.32
N GLU A 29 0.19 -4.17 2.14
CA GLU A 29 0.55 -5.06 3.24
C GLU A 29 1.58 -4.42 4.18
N GLU A 30 2.65 -3.85 3.62
CA GLU A 30 3.69 -3.14 4.38
C GLU A 30 3.13 -1.92 5.13
N LEU A 31 2.18 -1.18 4.53
CA LEU A 31 1.51 -0.07 5.20
C LEU A 31 0.65 -0.54 6.38
N LEU A 32 -0.08 -1.66 6.23
CA LEU A 32 -0.91 -2.21 7.29
C LEU A 32 -0.06 -2.69 8.48
N GLU A 33 1.05 -3.38 8.20
CA GLU A 33 2.01 -3.80 9.22
C GLU A 33 2.60 -2.59 9.97
N ALA A 34 3.02 -1.55 9.24
CA ALA A 34 3.54 -0.32 9.84
C ALA A 34 2.50 0.37 10.74
N ILE A 35 1.23 0.44 10.31
CA ILE A 35 0.15 1.04 11.09
C ILE A 35 -0.10 0.26 12.37
N GLU A 36 -0.10 -1.07 12.33
CA GLU A 36 -0.28 -1.92 13.51
C GLU A 36 0.86 -1.72 14.51
N GLU A 37 2.11 -1.70 14.05
CA GLU A 37 3.28 -1.44 14.90
C GLU A 37 3.21 -0.03 15.53
N ILE A 38 2.86 1.00 14.75
CA ILE A 38 2.67 2.37 15.26
C ILE A 38 1.60 2.42 16.36
N GLN A 39 0.47 1.73 16.15
CA GLN A 39 -0.60 1.67 17.14
C GLN A 39 -0.14 0.99 18.44
N GLY A 40 0.54 -0.16 18.31
CA GLY A 40 1.10 -0.91 19.44
C GLY A 40 2.12 -0.10 20.24
N LEU A 41 3.09 0.50 19.56
CA LEU A 41 4.12 1.33 20.19
C LEU A 41 3.52 2.57 20.88
N THR A 42 2.55 3.23 20.25
CA THR A 42 1.86 4.38 20.84
C THR A 42 1.11 3.98 22.12
N ALA A 43 0.48 2.81 22.14
CA ALA A 43 -0.18 2.28 23.34
C ALA A 43 0.83 1.98 24.46
N LEU A 44 2.01 1.44 24.13
CA LEU A 44 3.09 1.16 25.08
C LEU A 44 3.77 2.42 25.63
N LEU A 45 3.90 3.46 24.80
CA LEU A 45 4.54 4.73 25.18
C LEU A 45 3.69 5.58 26.12
N LYS A 46 2.37 5.63 25.92
CA LYS A 46 1.43 6.44 26.71
C LYS A 46 1.61 6.32 28.24
N PRO A 47 1.69 5.12 28.84
CA PRO A 47 1.85 4.97 30.29
C PRO A 47 3.30 5.13 30.78
N LEU A 48 4.29 5.22 29.89
CA LEU A 48 5.70 5.20 30.30
C LEU A 48 6.20 6.57 30.78
N PRO A 49 6.89 6.62 31.95
CA PRO A 49 7.56 7.83 32.41
C PRO A 49 8.59 8.32 31.40
N THR A 50 8.78 9.64 31.32
CA THR A 50 9.81 10.29 30.48
C THR A 50 11.24 9.84 30.80
N THR A 51 11.49 9.36 32.02
CA THR A 51 12.80 8.90 32.49
C THR A 51 13.04 7.41 32.28
N SER A 52 12.07 6.68 31.71
CA SER A 52 12.19 5.23 31.49
C SER A 52 13.13 4.93 30.32
N ALA A 53 14.15 4.09 30.53
CA ALA A 53 15.00 3.61 29.45
C ALA A 53 14.22 2.84 28.36
N LYS A 54 13.12 2.16 28.73
CA LYS A 54 12.23 1.48 27.77
C LYS A 54 11.50 2.46 26.85
N ARG A 55 11.32 3.70 27.30
CA ARG A 55 10.67 4.74 26.50
C ARG A 55 11.54 5.12 25.31
N GLU A 56 12.83 5.34 25.52
CA GLU A 56 13.78 5.66 24.46
C GLU A 56 13.81 4.57 23.39
N GLU A 57 13.80 3.29 23.79
CA GLU A 57 13.72 2.15 22.88
C GLU A 57 12.44 2.19 22.03
N TYR A 58 11.27 2.36 22.66
CA TYR A 58 10.00 2.40 21.94
C TYR A 58 9.84 3.66 21.08
N GLU A 59 10.42 4.80 21.47
CA GLU A 59 10.46 6.01 20.64
C GLU A 59 11.33 5.78 19.39
N GLY A 60 12.49 5.13 19.53
CA GLY A 60 13.33 4.75 18.40
C GLY A 60 12.62 3.79 17.43
N ARG A 61 11.91 2.79 17.97
CA ARG A 61 11.08 1.87 17.17
C ARG A 61 9.92 2.59 16.48
N LEU A 62 9.28 3.54 17.16
CA LEU A 62 8.17 4.31 16.61
C LEU A 62 8.66 5.17 15.44
N TYR A 63 9.82 5.81 15.59
CA TYR A 63 10.46 6.56 14.53
C TYR A 63 10.76 5.68 13.30
N ALA A 64 11.28 4.47 13.52
CA ALA A 64 11.54 3.51 12.44
C ALA A 64 10.23 3.09 11.73
N ALA A 65 9.17 2.79 12.49
CA ALA A 65 7.87 2.41 11.92
C ALA A 65 7.21 3.55 11.13
N LEU A 66 7.28 4.79 11.61
CA LEU A 66 6.81 5.98 10.89
C LEU A 66 7.59 6.20 9.58
N THR A 67 8.90 5.97 9.64
CA THR A 67 9.77 6.05 8.47
C THR A 67 9.43 4.95 7.47
N HIS A 68 9.20 3.71 7.91
CA HIS A 68 8.76 2.59 7.06
C HIS A 68 7.43 2.89 6.37
N LEU A 69 6.46 3.44 7.11
CA LEU A 69 5.19 3.91 6.55
C LEU A 69 5.40 4.94 5.43
N GLU A 70 6.28 5.93 5.64
CA GLU A 70 6.60 6.93 4.61
C GLU A 70 7.17 6.27 3.34
N HIS A 71 8.08 5.30 3.50
CA HIS A 71 8.73 4.61 2.39
C HIS A 71 7.74 3.85 1.51
N HIS A 72 6.62 3.38 2.05
CA HIS A 72 5.62 2.62 1.30
C HIS A 72 4.42 3.45 0.83
N ALA A 73 4.07 4.53 1.53
CA ALA A 73 2.90 5.34 1.20
C ALA A 73 2.99 6.01 -0.18
N LYS A 74 4.12 6.65 -0.48
CA LYS A 74 4.33 7.33 -1.77
C LYS A 74 4.36 6.34 -2.96
N PRO A 75 5.10 5.21 -2.88
CA PRO A 75 5.04 4.19 -3.93
C PRO A 75 3.65 3.56 -4.13
N ALA A 76 2.90 3.31 -3.05
CA ALA A 76 1.54 2.77 -3.13
C ALA A 76 0.63 3.68 -3.96
N ILE A 77 0.63 4.99 -3.69
CA ILE A 77 -0.17 5.97 -4.44
C ILE A 77 0.23 5.99 -5.91
N LYS A 78 1.53 6.01 -6.20
CA LYS A 78 2.03 6.03 -7.58
C LYS A 78 1.64 4.77 -8.36
N GLU A 79 1.71 3.61 -7.72
CA GLU A 79 1.31 2.35 -8.36
C GLU A 79 -0.21 2.27 -8.51
N TRP A 80 -0.98 2.76 -7.53
CA TRP A 80 -2.43 2.90 -7.64
C TRP A 80 -2.83 3.72 -8.87
N ASP A 81 -2.27 4.92 -9.02
CA ASP A 81 -2.55 5.79 -10.18
C ASP A 81 -2.25 5.06 -11.49
N ARG A 82 -1.10 4.39 -11.57
CA ARG A 82 -0.71 3.58 -12.74
C ARG A 82 -1.67 2.43 -13.03
N VAL A 83 -2.18 1.75 -12.01
CA VAL A 83 -3.13 0.64 -12.18
C VAL A 83 -4.48 1.18 -12.67
N VAL A 84 -4.96 2.28 -12.09
CA VAL A 84 -6.22 2.92 -12.49
C VAL A 84 -6.14 3.46 -13.92
N ASP A 85 -5.05 4.13 -14.30
CA ASP A 85 -4.86 4.67 -15.65
C ASP A 85 -4.98 3.57 -16.71
N ARG A 86 -4.32 2.42 -16.48
CA ARG A 86 -4.37 1.26 -17.39
C ARG A 86 -5.76 0.67 -17.55
N MET A 87 -6.60 0.76 -16.52
CA MET A 87 -7.98 0.27 -16.60
C MET A 87 -8.86 1.15 -17.48
N THR A 88 -8.49 2.41 -17.73
CA THR A 88 -9.24 3.33 -18.60
C THR A 88 -8.85 3.25 -20.09
N GLU A 89 -7.79 2.51 -20.42
CA GLU A 89 -7.27 2.39 -21.79
C GLU A 89 -7.85 1.18 -22.59
N ASP A 90 -8.70 0.36 -21.97
CA ASP A 90 -9.39 -0.80 -22.57
C ASP A 90 -10.91 -0.54 -22.78
#